data_AF-A0A975VMH3-F1
#
_entry.id   AF-A0A975VMH3-F1
#
_cell.length_a   1.000
_cell.length_b   1.000
_cell.length_c   1.000
_cell.angle_alpha   90.00
_cell.angle_beta   90.00
_cell.angle_gamma   90.00
#
_symmetry.space_group_name_H-M   'P 1'
#
loop_
_entity.id
_entity.type
_entity.pdbx_description
1 polymer ?
#
loop_
_entity_poly.entity_id
_entity_poly.type
_entity_poly.pdbx_seq_one_letter_code
_entity_poly.pdbx_strand_id
1 'polypeptide(L)'
;MTTPNPQVDRLNELIAKWKTFRVALVVPELYCQLKTDLYQVRNAGWEGNPSIGDWPPDLVDPDDTMMAAVEHYFLCRCWVGTGKFPAWQMRAMNHVYDIGKMAGVTPQHNPNKPTSKLTLLQMAAKEAGVRDGEADLAASGKSAPWVAKPPTY
;
A
#
# COMPACT_ATOMS: atom_id res chain seq x y z
N MET A 1 -18.83 -19.33 -13.47
CA MET A 1 -19.16 -18.41 -12.36
C MET A 1 -18.04 -18.52 -11.35
N THR A 2 -17.19 -17.50 -11.24
CA THR A 2 -16.14 -17.42 -10.22
C THR A 2 -16.83 -17.13 -8.88
N THR A 3 -16.64 -18.01 -7.90
CA THR A 3 -17.11 -17.79 -6.52
C THR A 3 -16.57 -16.45 -6.01
N PRO A 4 -17.38 -15.62 -5.33
CA PRO A 4 -16.86 -14.42 -4.67
C PRO A 4 -15.70 -14.80 -3.76
N ASN A 5 -14.55 -14.12 -3.92
CA ASN A 5 -13.43 -14.31 -3.01
C ASN A 5 -13.61 -13.33 -1.85
N PRO A 6 -14.05 -13.79 -0.66
CA PRO A 6 -14.40 -12.90 0.44
C PRO A 6 -13.22 -12.04 0.93
N GLN A 7 -11.98 -12.45 0.67
CA GLN A 7 -10.80 -11.63 0.99
C GLN A 7 -10.64 -10.45 0.03
N VAL A 8 -10.99 -10.61 -1.24
CA VAL A 8 -10.92 -9.53 -2.24
C VAL A 8 -12.03 -8.51 -1.99
N ASP A 9 -13.24 -8.97 -1.66
CA ASP A 9 -14.35 -8.06 -1.33
C ASP A 9 -14.04 -7.24 -0.08
N ARG A 10 -13.51 -7.89 0.96
CA ARG A 10 -13.03 -7.23 2.20
C ARG A 10 -11.90 -6.23 1.94
N LEU A 11 -10.95 -6.57 1.07
CA LEU A 11 -9.89 -5.65 0.65
C LEU A 11 -10.49 -4.40 -0.03
N ASN A 12 -11.40 -4.60 -0.98
CA ASN A 12 -12.04 -3.51 -1.71
C ASN A 12 -12.89 -2.63 -0.79
N GLU A 13 -13.59 -3.23 0.17
CA GLU A 13 -14.34 -2.51 1.20
C GLU A 13 -13.42 -1.64 2.04
N LEU A 14 -12.30 -2.18 2.53
CA LEU A 14 -11.32 -1.42 3.31
C LEU A 14 -10.71 -0.28 2.48
N ILE A 15 -10.33 -0.53 1.22
CA ILE A 15 -9.84 0.50 0.31
C ILE A 15 -10.87 1.64 0.17
N ALA A 16 -12.16 1.31 0.04
CA ALA A 16 -13.22 2.30 -0.06
C ALA A 16 -13.35 3.10 1.25
N LYS A 17 -13.39 2.43 2.41
CA LYS A 17 -13.48 3.11 3.72
C LYS A 17 -12.31 4.06 3.95
N TRP A 18 -11.08 3.62 3.63
CA TRP A 18 -9.89 4.44 3.73
C TRP A 18 -9.96 5.69 2.84
N LYS A 19 -10.42 5.55 1.58
CA LYS A 19 -10.66 6.71 0.69
C LYS A 19 -11.72 7.65 1.28
N THR A 20 -12.81 7.13 1.83
CA THR A 20 -13.86 7.94 2.46
C THR A 20 -13.37 8.67 3.70
N PHE A 21 -12.54 8.04 4.53
CA PHE A 21 -11.97 8.66 5.73
C PHE A 21 -11.14 9.91 5.40
N ARG A 22 -10.45 9.91 4.26
CA ARG A 22 -9.65 11.06 3.77
C ARG A 22 -10.30 11.80 2.60
N VAL A 23 -11.64 11.76 2.46
CA VAL A 23 -12.38 12.33 1.32
C VAL A 23 -12.09 13.81 1.04
N ALA A 24 -11.64 14.57 2.04
CA ALA A 24 -11.26 15.97 1.89
C ALA A 24 -9.96 16.18 1.07
N LEU A 25 -9.16 15.15 0.83
CA LEU A 25 -7.92 15.23 0.06
C LEU A 25 -8.17 14.91 -1.42
N VAL A 26 -7.43 15.58 -2.30
CA VAL A 26 -7.47 15.38 -3.75
C VAL A 26 -6.34 14.46 -4.22
N VAL A 27 -6.47 13.90 -5.42
CA VAL A 27 -5.43 13.06 -6.04
C VAL A 27 -4.32 13.96 -6.61
N PRO A 28 -3.03 13.63 -6.41
CA PRO A 28 -2.48 12.41 -5.81
C PRO A 28 -2.21 12.46 -4.28
N GLU A 29 -2.37 13.62 -3.64
CA GLU A 29 -2.08 13.84 -2.21
C GLU A 29 -2.84 12.85 -1.31
N LEU A 30 -4.09 12.54 -1.66
CA LEU A 30 -4.93 11.53 -1.01
C LEU A 30 -4.20 10.20 -0.85
N TYR A 31 -3.68 9.63 -1.94
CA TYR A 31 -3.10 8.28 -1.90
C TYR A 31 -1.77 8.26 -1.15
N CYS A 32 -1.01 9.35 -1.21
CA CYS A 32 0.23 9.48 -0.46
C CYS A 32 -0.01 9.69 1.04
N GLN A 33 -1.10 10.38 1.41
CA GLN A 33 -1.54 10.43 2.80
C GLN A 33 -2.01 9.05 3.28
N LEU A 34 -2.84 8.36 2.50
CA LEU A 34 -3.34 7.02 2.87
C LEU A 34 -2.21 6.00 3.05
N LYS A 35 -1.20 6.03 2.18
CA LYS A 35 0.04 5.26 2.37
C LYS A 35 0.65 5.53 3.75
N THR A 36 0.77 6.81 4.13
CA THR A 36 1.36 7.21 5.41
C THR A 36 0.51 6.79 6.60
N ASP A 37 -0.80 7.01 6.54
CA ASP A 37 -1.74 6.60 7.59
C ASP A 37 -1.69 5.09 7.82
N LEU A 38 -1.70 4.29 6.74
CA LEU A 38 -1.65 2.83 6.82
C LEU A 38 -0.32 2.33 7.38
N TYR A 39 0.80 2.98 7.04
CA TYR A 39 2.09 2.72 7.67
C TYR A 39 2.02 2.97 9.19
N GLN A 40 1.40 4.07 9.61
CA GLN A 40 1.23 4.41 11.03
C GLN A 40 0.32 3.42 11.74
N VAL A 41 -0.81 3.01 11.15
CA VAL A 41 -1.70 1.97 11.72
C VAL A 41 -0.94 0.66 11.90
N ARG A 42 -0.19 0.24 10.89
CA ARG A 42 0.59 -1.00 10.97
C ARG A 42 1.76 -0.91 11.96
N ASN A 43 2.17 0.29 12.35
CA ASN A 43 3.24 0.53 13.31
C ASN A 43 2.77 1.36 14.52
N ALA A 44 1.51 1.18 14.93
CA ALA A 44 0.88 1.99 15.96
C ALA A 44 1.66 1.96 17.29
N GLY A 45 1.86 3.13 17.89
CA GLY A 45 2.60 3.31 19.14
C GLY A 45 4.12 3.14 19.06
N TRP A 46 4.68 2.88 17.87
CA TRP A 46 6.14 2.79 17.66
C TRP A 46 6.67 4.06 17.01
N GLU A 47 7.84 4.55 17.44
CA GLU A 47 8.50 5.76 16.93
C GLU A 47 7.61 7.03 16.85
N GLY A 48 6.73 7.21 17.83
CA GLY A 48 5.83 8.36 17.87
C GLY A 48 4.62 8.28 16.94
N ASN A 49 4.39 7.11 16.30
CA ASN A 49 3.13 6.86 15.60
C ASN A 49 1.94 6.87 16.57
N PRO A 50 0.76 7.33 16.13
CA PRO A 50 -0.46 7.25 16.92
C PRO A 50 -0.73 5.84 17.46
N SER A 51 -1.42 5.76 18.60
CA SER A 51 -1.88 4.50 19.15
C SER A 51 -2.95 3.89 18.23
N ILE A 52 -3.16 2.57 18.32
CA ILE A 52 -4.15 1.91 17.45
C ILE A 52 -5.58 2.42 17.73
N GLY A 53 -5.84 2.89 18.95
CA GLY A 53 -7.13 3.47 19.36
C GLY A 53 -7.39 4.88 18.84
N ASP A 54 -6.38 5.55 18.29
CA ASP A 54 -6.55 6.87 17.64
C ASP A 54 -7.17 6.74 16.24
N TRP A 55 -7.25 5.52 15.70
CA TRP A 55 -7.82 5.23 14.39
C TRP A 55 -9.25 4.71 14.51
N PRO A 56 -10.17 5.11 13.62
CA PRO A 56 -11.52 4.53 13.57
C PRO A 56 -11.47 3.00 13.46
N PRO A 57 -12.18 2.26 14.33
CA PRO A 57 -12.04 0.81 14.44
C PRO A 57 -12.51 0.06 13.18
N ASP A 58 -13.41 0.65 12.40
CA ASP A 58 -13.91 0.10 11.15
C ASP A 58 -12.92 0.20 9.96
N LEU A 59 -11.83 0.97 10.13
CA LEU A 59 -10.71 1.07 9.19
C LEU A 59 -9.58 0.06 9.48
N VAL A 60 -9.58 -0.53 10.67
CA VAL A 60 -8.53 -1.41 11.15
C VAL A 60 -8.99 -2.85 11.07
N ASP A 61 -8.33 -3.60 10.19
CA ASP A 61 -8.55 -5.03 10.07
C ASP A 61 -7.74 -5.81 11.11
N PRO A 62 -8.33 -6.81 11.81
CA PRO A 62 -7.58 -7.64 12.75
C PRO A 62 -6.51 -8.51 12.08
N ASP A 63 -6.60 -8.76 10.76
CA ASP A 63 -5.57 -9.47 9.99
C ASP A 63 -4.51 -8.48 9.48
N ASP A 64 -3.30 -8.50 10.06
CA ASP A 64 -2.18 -7.65 9.62
C ASP A 64 -1.83 -7.86 8.14
N THR A 65 -2.08 -9.06 7.58
CA THR A 65 -1.83 -9.32 6.16
C THR A 65 -2.83 -8.60 5.25
N MET A 66 -4.07 -8.39 5.72
CA MET A 66 -5.07 -7.55 5.06
C MET A 66 -4.65 -6.08 5.13
N MET A 67 -4.26 -5.59 6.31
CA MET A 67 -3.76 -4.22 6.47
C MET A 67 -2.52 -3.96 5.60
N ALA A 68 -1.61 -4.94 5.52
CA ALA A 68 -0.46 -4.88 4.63
C ALA A 68 -0.86 -4.83 3.15
N ALA A 69 -1.91 -5.54 2.73
CA ALA A 69 -2.39 -5.50 1.35
C ALA A 69 -2.95 -4.11 1.00
N VAL A 70 -3.77 -3.52 1.89
CA VAL A 70 -4.31 -2.16 1.71
C VAL A 70 -3.18 -1.13 1.66
N GLU A 71 -2.19 -1.21 2.56
CA GLU A 71 -1.01 -0.33 2.53
C GLU A 71 -0.25 -0.46 1.21
N HIS A 72 0.07 -1.67 0.76
CA HIS A 72 0.82 -1.88 -0.48
C HIS A 72 0.06 -1.37 -1.71
N TYR A 73 -1.26 -1.47 -1.73
CA TYR A 73 -2.09 -0.88 -2.79
C TYR A 73 -1.87 0.63 -2.88
N PHE A 74 -2.06 1.36 -1.77
CA PHE A 74 -1.88 2.82 -1.77
C PHE A 74 -0.42 3.24 -1.92
N LEU A 75 0.54 2.45 -1.42
CA LEU A 75 1.97 2.66 -1.62
C LEU A 75 2.33 2.66 -3.09
N CYS A 76 1.96 1.59 -3.81
CA CYS A 76 2.24 1.47 -5.24
C CYS A 76 1.51 2.56 -6.03
N ARG A 77 0.24 2.80 -5.70
CA ARG A 77 -0.59 3.82 -6.36
C ARG A 77 -0.05 5.23 -6.18
N CYS A 78 0.33 5.63 -4.97
CA CYS A 78 0.96 6.92 -4.70
C CYS A 78 2.26 7.06 -5.50
N TRP A 79 3.14 6.06 -5.47
CA TRP A 79 4.45 6.14 -6.11
C TRP A 79 4.40 6.19 -7.63
N VAL A 80 3.50 5.42 -8.25
CA VAL A 80 3.31 5.48 -9.70
C VAL A 80 2.48 6.71 -10.10
N GLY A 81 1.37 6.97 -9.40
CA GLY A 81 0.45 8.07 -9.70
C GLY A 81 1.05 9.48 -9.53
N THR A 82 2.03 9.63 -8.64
CA THR A 82 2.80 10.89 -8.53
C THR A 82 3.93 11.01 -9.55
N GLY A 83 4.19 9.96 -10.33
CA GLY A 83 5.34 9.89 -11.23
C GLY A 83 6.67 9.71 -10.50
N LYS A 84 6.68 9.33 -9.21
CA LYS A 84 7.92 9.07 -8.47
C LYS A 84 8.69 7.89 -9.05
N PHE A 85 7.97 6.85 -9.48
CA PHE A 85 8.53 5.67 -10.15
C PHE A 85 7.71 5.34 -11.40
N PRO A 86 8.36 4.96 -12.52
CA PRO A 86 7.63 4.36 -13.63
C PRO A 86 7.10 2.98 -13.22
N ALA A 87 5.96 2.59 -13.79
CA ALA A 87 5.24 1.38 -13.39
C ALA A 87 6.04 0.09 -13.57
N TRP A 88 6.83 -0.02 -14.64
CA TRP A 88 7.72 -1.18 -14.86
C TRP A 88 8.74 -1.33 -13.73
N GLN A 89 9.29 -0.21 -13.22
CA GLN A 89 10.27 -0.23 -12.14
C GLN A 89 9.60 -0.64 -10.83
N MET A 90 8.37 -0.18 -10.58
CA MET A 90 7.62 -0.64 -9.41
C MET A 90 7.28 -2.12 -9.46
N ARG A 91 6.90 -2.66 -10.61
CA ARG A 91 6.69 -4.11 -10.78
C ARG A 91 7.96 -4.89 -10.46
N ALA A 92 9.11 -4.45 -10.99
CA ALA A 92 10.41 -5.08 -10.71
C ALA A 92 10.77 -5.02 -9.20
N MET A 93 10.61 -3.87 -8.56
CA MET A 93 10.87 -3.70 -7.13
C MET A 93 9.93 -4.56 -6.27
N ASN A 94 8.66 -4.67 -6.65
CA ASN A 94 7.69 -5.55 -5.99
C ASN A 94 8.12 -7.02 -6.07
N HIS A 95 8.60 -7.49 -7.23
CA HIS A 95 9.12 -8.85 -7.37
C HIS A 95 10.33 -9.12 -6.46
N VAL A 96 11.30 -8.19 -6.42
CA VAL A 96 12.47 -8.33 -5.54
C VAL A 96 12.04 -8.37 -4.07
N TYR A 97 11.12 -7.49 -3.68
CA TYR A 97 10.58 -7.46 -2.32
C TYR A 97 9.86 -8.77 -1.95
N ASP A 98 9.04 -9.30 -2.85
CA ASP A 98 8.30 -10.55 -2.65
C ASP A 98 9.24 -11.75 -2.51
N ILE A 99 10.30 -11.82 -3.33
CA ILE A 99 11.37 -12.82 -3.18
C ILE A 99 12.04 -12.68 -1.81
N GLY A 100 12.35 -11.45 -1.39
CA GLY A 100 12.92 -11.18 -0.07
C GLY A 100 12.03 -11.69 1.06
N LYS A 101 10.70 -11.53 0.94
CA LYS A 101 9.73 -12.02 1.92
C LYS A 101 9.70 -13.55 1.96
N MET A 102 9.71 -14.19 0.80
CA MET A 102 9.73 -15.66 0.70
C MET A 102 11.03 -16.24 1.28
N ALA A 103 12.16 -15.57 1.07
CA ALA A 103 13.46 -15.98 1.59
C ALA A 103 13.69 -15.59 3.07
N GLY A 104 12.77 -14.84 3.70
CA GLY A 104 12.90 -14.39 5.08
C GLY A 104 13.99 -13.33 5.30
N VAL A 105 14.41 -12.64 4.24
CA VAL A 105 15.50 -11.64 4.26
C VAL A 105 14.99 -10.20 4.21
N THR A 106 13.67 -9.99 4.16
CA THR A 106 13.11 -8.63 4.24
C THR A 106 13.39 -8.03 5.62
N PRO A 107 13.95 -6.80 5.70
CA PRO A 107 14.18 -6.13 6.96
C PRO A 107 12.90 -6.03 7.81
N GLN A 108 13.06 -6.25 9.10
CA GLN A 108 12.02 -5.93 10.08
C GLN A 108 12.05 -4.41 10.31
N HIS A 109 10.97 -3.72 9.92
CA HIS A 109 10.89 -2.26 10.09
C HIS A 109 10.67 -1.86 11.55
N ASN A 110 9.69 -2.50 12.21
CA ASN A 110 9.40 -2.29 13.63
C ASN A 110 9.85 -3.54 14.43
N PRO A 111 10.83 -3.42 15.35
CA PRO A 111 11.35 -4.56 16.11
C PRO A 111 10.29 -5.25 16.99
N ASN A 112 9.20 -4.56 17.32
CA ASN A 112 8.11 -5.09 18.14
C ASN A 112 7.06 -5.85 17.32
N LYS A 113 7.17 -5.86 15.98
CA LYS A 113 6.20 -6.51 15.08
C LYS A 113 6.89 -7.49 14.13
N PRO A 114 6.40 -8.73 14.00
CA PRO A 114 6.97 -9.66 13.03
C PRO A 114 6.78 -9.15 11.61
N THR A 115 7.73 -9.47 10.74
CA THR A 115 7.59 -9.24 9.30
C THR A 115 6.34 -9.97 8.79
N SER A 116 5.38 -9.22 8.24
CA SER A 116 4.15 -9.80 7.68
C SER A 116 4.47 -10.83 6.60
N LYS A 117 3.75 -11.96 6.60
CA LYS A 117 3.88 -12.98 5.56
C LYS A 117 3.43 -12.43 4.21
N LEU A 118 4.12 -12.84 3.15
CA LEU A 118 3.66 -12.60 1.78
C LEU A 118 2.40 -13.42 1.53
N THR A 119 1.37 -12.79 0.96
CA THR A 119 0.12 -13.44 0.56
C THR A 119 -0.22 -13.12 -0.89
N LEU A 120 -1.01 -13.99 -1.55
CA LEU A 120 -1.53 -13.71 -2.90
C LEU A 120 -2.33 -12.40 -2.93
N LEU A 121 -3.01 -12.06 -1.84
CA LEU A 121 -3.75 -10.81 -1.71
C LEU A 121 -2.82 -9.59 -1.73
N GLN A 122 -1.67 -9.64 -1.04
CA GLN A 122 -0.68 -8.56 -1.10
C GLN A 122 -0.10 -8.41 -2.50
N MET A 123 0.21 -9.52 -3.19
CA MET A 123 0.71 -9.48 -4.57
C MET A 123 -0.32 -8.86 -5.52
N ALA A 124 -1.59 -9.26 -5.39
CA ALA A 124 -2.69 -8.70 -6.19
C ALA A 124 -2.90 -7.20 -5.90
N ALA A 125 -2.86 -6.81 -4.63
CA ALA A 125 -3.02 -5.42 -4.21
C ALA A 125 -1.89 -4.51 -4.73
N LYS A 126 -0.64 -4.99 -4.73
CA LYS A 126 0.51 -4.29 -5.33
C LYS A 126 0.29 -4.02 -6.82
N GLU A 127 -0.09 -5.06 -7.56
CA GLU A 127 -0.31 -4.95 -9.00
C GLU A 127 -1.50 -4.05 -9.32
N ALA A 128 -2.60 -4.15 -8.58
CA ALA A 128 -3.74 -3.24 -8.70
C ALA A 128 -3.33 -1.77 -8.41
N GLY A 129 -2.53 -1.55 -7.37
CA GLY A 129 -2.03 -0.22 -7.03
C GLY A 129 -1.14 0.38 -8.13
N VAL A 130 -0.29 -0.44 -8.77
CA VAL A 130 0.51 0.00 -9.91
C VAL A 130 -0.38 0.43 -11.09
N ARG A 131 -1.36 -0.40 -11.47
CA ARG A 131 -2.27 -0.10 -12.60
C ARG A 131 -3.09 1.16 -12.36
N ASP A 132 -3.65 1.30 -11.16
CA ASP A 132 -4.41 2.49 -10.79
C ASP A 132 -3.52 3.73 -10.78
N GLY A 133 -2.26 3.60 -10.34
CA GLY A 133 -1.28 4.67 -10.39
C GLY A 133 -0.90 5.06 -11.82
N GLU A 134 -0.82 4.12 -12.77
CA GLU A 134 -0.63 4.43 -14.19
C GLU A 134 -1.78 5.29 -14.73
N ALA A 135 -3.02 4.93 -14.37
CA ALA A 135 -4.20 5.69 -14.74
C ALA A 135 -4.22 7.09 -14.11
N ASP A 136 -3.88 7.21 -12.82
CA ASP A 136 -3.79 8.50 -12.13
C ASP A 136 -2.72 9.41 -12.77
N LEU A 137 -1.54 8.85 -13.08
CA LEU A 137 -0.45 9.59 -13.71
C LEU A 137 -0.87 10.09 -15.09
N ALA A 138 -1.48 9.22 -15.92
CA ALA A 138 -1.99 9.59 -17.23
C ALA A 138 -3.05 10.70 -17.15
N ALA A 139 -3.99 10.60 -16.20
CA ALA A 139 -5.03 11.61 -15.98
C ALA A 139 -4.45 12.96 -15.52
N SER A 140 -3.33 12.96 -14.79
CA SER A 140 -2.67 14.18 -14.33
C SER A 140 -1.92 14.94 -15.42
N GLY A 141 -1.68 14.32 -16.59
CA GLY A 141 -0.86 14.88 -17.67
C GLY A 141 0.64 14.95 -17.36
N LYS A 142 1.08 14.42 -16.21
CA LYS A 142 2.49 14.32 -15.82
C LYS A 142 3.13 13.06 -16.41
N SER A 143 4.45 13.00 -16.36
CA SER A 143 5.23 11.83 -16.75
C SER A 143 6.13 11.36 -15.61
N ALA A 144 6.38 10.05 -15.56
CA ALA A 144 7.39 9.47 -14.70
C ALA A 144 8.77 9.57 -15.36
N PRO A 145 9.87 9.56 -14.58
CA PRO A 145 11.21 9.43 -15.14
C PRO A 145 11.37 8.06 -15.81
N TRP A 146 12.32 7.95 -16.73
CA TRP A 146 12.69 6.68 -17.35
C TRP A 146 13.22 5.67 -16.33
N VAL A 147 14.02 6.14 -15.38
CA VAL A 147 14.53 5.38 -14.23
C VAL A 147 14.52 6.31 -13.02
N ALA A 148 13.89 5.89 -11.93
CA ALA A 148 13.85 6.61 -10.67
C ALA A 148 14.98 6.17 -9.73
N LYS A 149 15.47 7.09 -8.89
CA LYS A 149 16.40 6.75 -7.81
C LYS A 149 15.68 5.88 -6.76
N PRO A 150 16.37 4.89 -6.16
CA PRO A 150 15.77 4.06 -5.11
C PRO A 150 15.25 4.92 -3.95
N PRO A 151 14.18 4.49 -3.25
CA PRO A 151 13.66 5.23 -2.11
C PRO A 151 14.73 5.31 -1.01
N THR A 152 14.93 6.50 -0.44
CA THR A 152 15.55 6.66 0.88
C THR A 152 14.44 6.40 1.90
N TYR A 153 14.53 5.28 2.61
CA TYR A 153 13.66 4.98 3.75
C TYR A 153 14.11 5.77 4.97
#